data_AF-A0A7J3PA61-F1
#
_entry.id   AF-A0A7J3PA61-F1
#
_cell.length_a   1.000
_cell.length_b   1.000
_cell.length_c   1.000
_cell.angle_alpha   90.00
_cell.angle_beta   90.00
_cell.angle_gamma   90.00
#
_symmetry.space_group_name_H-M   'P 1'
#
loop_
_entity.id
_entity.type
_entity.pdbx_description
1 polymer ?
#
loop_
_entity_poly.entity_id
_entity_poly.type
_entity_poly.pdbx_seq_one_letter_code
_entity_poly.pdbx_strand_id
1 'polypeptide(L)'
;MEKIAKPFFAPHHEAQGITLLQSSLLFTLLLAVSVGALFFRYHGRVTEASVALRAQELADLLSSRVSLAGLGTITYLDLPRTIEGEEYMVEAKNNFFAVRILSGGLSGREFRGQSPLPLHPSSLRPGSRIYFCPTSQGVAVSSEPVLENLLHLKPPSETPPQFYFFAKKRPEVAAGALWCWYMYGEEPVRYGGRVLQVNGSFLEIVASEESNGVSAWVIRGTQLAEVTASLENLPSVAEAENSGWVRSPSQCLRELRAREWRDKENVLVEVPENALILPCVVSTQTGRFVAWRVAWGEHTIYMGAMPWWWAEENAGFVYWSEKLRLG
;
A
#
# COMPACT_ATOMS: atom_id res chain seq x y z
N MET A 1 -25.35 92.79 -62.23
CA MET A 1 -26.21 91.99 -61.34
C MET A 1 -27.03 91.13 -62.28
N GLU A 2 -26.85 89.82 -62.42
CA GLU A 2 -26.83 88.74 -61.43
C GLU A 2 -25.88 87.61 -61.87
N LYS A 3 -25.17 87.04 -60.89
CA LYS A 3 -24.59 85.69 -60.91
C LYS A 3 -25.24 84.97 -59.75
N ILE A 4 -25.70 83.73 -59.92
CA ILE A 4 -25.94 82.66 -58.93
C ILE A 4 -26.65 81.52 -59.72
N ALA A 5 -26.44 80.21 -59.57
CA ALA A 5 -25.36 79.36 -59.10
C ALA A 5 -25.75 77.94 -59.57
N LYS A 6 -24.79 77.10 -60.00
CA LYS A 6 -25.02 75.66 -60.20
C LYS A 6 -24.81 74.95 -58.85
N PRO A 7 -25.65 74.00 -58.42
CA PRO A 7 -25.35 73.20 -57.25
C PRO A 7 -24.31 72.14 -57.61
N PHE A 8 -23.24 72.13 -56.84
CA PHE A 8 -22.19 71.13 -56.83
C PHE A 8 -22.64 70.00 -55.90
N PHE A 9 -23.11 68.88 -56.44
CA PHE A 9 -23.34 67.67 -55.64
C PHE A 9 -21.98 66.96 -55.46
N ALA A 10 -21.43 67.07 -54.26
CA ALA A 10 -20.27 66.30 -53.83
C ALA A 10 -20.70 64.87 -53.43
N PRO A 11 -20.01 63.81 -53.89
CA PRO A 11 -20.20 62.47 -53.36
C PRO A 11 -19.34 62.32 -52.10
N HIS A 12 -19.92 62.48 -50.91
CA HIS A 12 -19.17 62.37 -49.65
C HIS A 12 -19.58 61.20 -48.73
N HIS A 13 -20.49 60.31 -49.16
CA HIS A 13 -21.00 59.24 -48.30
C HIS A 13 -20.40 57.84 -48.49
N GLU A 14 -19.68 57.55 -49.59
CA GLU A 14 -19.14 56.18 -49.82
C GLU A 14 -17.80 55.90 -49.12
N ALA A 15 -16.95 56.89 -48.89
CA ALA A 15 -15.62 56.68 -48.32
C ALA A 15 -15.63 56.34 -46.81
N GLN A 16 -16.68 56.72 -46.07
CA GLN A 16 -16.80 56.45 -44.63
C GLN A 16 -17.32 55.03 -44.32
N GLY A 17 -18.07 54.40 -45.24
CA GLY A 17 -18.55 53.02 -45.06
C GLY A 17 -17.44 51.98 -45.19
N ILE A 18 -16.46 52.22 -46.07
CA ILE A 18 -15.36 51.29 -46.36
C ILE A 18 -14.35 51.23 -45.19
N THR A 19 -14.07 52.37 -44.55
CA THR A 19 -13.15 52.44 -43.40
C THR A 19 -13.76 51.82 -42.14
N LEU A 20 -15.09 51.94 -41.95
CA LEU A 20 -15.83 51.28 -40.87
C LEU A 20 -15.90 49.75 -41.07
N LEU A 21 -16.11 49.30 -42.31
CA LEU A 21 -16.09 47.87 -42.62
C LEU A 21 -14.70 47.26 -42.40
N GLN A 22 -13.64 47.92 -42.88
CA GLN A 22 -12.26 47.47 -42.72
C GLN A 22 -11.82 47.43 -41.25
N SER A 23 -12.16 48.45 -40.46
CA SER A 23 -11.87 48.47 -39.02
C SER A 23 -12.65 47.42 -38.23
N SER A 24 -13.92 47.15 -38.60
CA SER A 24 -14.71 46.08 -37.97
C SER A 24 -14.15 44.68 -38.25
N LEU A 25 -13.67 44.43 -39.47
CA LEU A 25 -13.02 43.17 -39.85
C LEU A 25 -11.71 42.97 -39.09
N LEU A 26 -10.91 44.03 -38.97
CA LEU A 26 -9.62 43.98 -38.28
C LEU A 26 -9.79 43.77 -36.77
N PHE A 27 -10.80 44.41 -36.17
CA PHE A 27 -11.19 44.18 -34.78
C PHE A 27 -11.67 42.73 -34.55
N THR A 28 -12.51 42.21 -35.45
CA THR A 28 -13.02 40.83 -35.34
C THR A 28 -11.89 39.80 -35.46
N LEU A 29 -10.93 40.04 -36.35
CA LEU A 29 -9.74 39.20 -36.50
C LEU A 29 -8.87 39.23 -35.23
N LEU A 30 -8.60 40.41 -34.67
CA LEU A 30 -7.83 40.57 -33.43
C LEU A 30 -8.51 39.90 -32.24
N LEU A 31 -9.84 40.02 -32.15
CA LEU A 31 -10.63 39.35 -31.14
C LEU A 31 -10.54 37.83 -31.29
N ALA A 32 -10.68 37.29 -32.50
CA ALA A 32 -10.57 35.86 -32.77
C ALA A 32 -9.19 35.29 -32.40
N VAL A 33 -8.12 36.02 -32.74
CA VAL A 33 -6.74 35.62 -32.37
C VAL A 33 -6.54 35.68 -30.86
N SER A 34 -7.09 36.70 -30.19
CA SER A 34 -6.97 36.87 -28.73
C SER A 34 -7.76 35.80 -27.97
N VAL A 35 -8.97 35.50 -28.41
CA VAL A 35 -9.79 34.41 -27.86
C VAL A 35 -9.14 33.06 -28.13
N GLY A 36 -8.61 32.84 -29.33
CA GLY A 36 -7.84 31.65 -29.66
C GLY A 36 -6.62 31.47 -28.75
N ALA A 37 -5.82 32.53 -28.57
CA ALA A 37 -4.65 32.51 -27.69
C ALA A 37 -5.02 32.26 -26.21
N LEU A 38 -6.12 32.86 -25.74
CA LEU A 38 -6.66 32.59 -24.40
C LEU A 38 -7.13 31.14 -24.26
N PHE A 39 -7.82 30.61 -25.27
CA PHE A 39 -8.27 29.23 -25.30
C PHE A 39 -7.09 28.26 -25.26
N PHE A 40 -6.07 28.45 -26.10
CA PHE A 40 -4.86 27.63 -26.09
C PHE A 40 -4.13 27.69 -24.74
N ARG A 41 -4.00 28.89 -24.13
CA ARG A 41 -3.39 29.04 -22.81
C ARG A 41 -4.20 28.37 -21.71
N TYR A 42 -5.52 28.50 -21.75
CA TYR A 42 -6.41 27.88 -20.77
C TYR A 42 -6.36 26.36 -20.89
N HIS A 43 -6.47 25.83 -22.11
CA HIS A 43 -6.37 24.40 -22.35
C HIS A 43 -5.01 23.82 -21.94
N GLY A 44 -3.91 24.51 -22.28
CA GLY A 44 -2.57 24.11 -21.86
C GLY A 44 -2.46 23.98 -20.34
N ARG A 45 -2.98 24.96 -19.59
CA ARG A 45 -2.99 24.90 -18.11
C ARG A 45 -3.84 23.77 -17.55
N VAL A 46 -4.98 23.47 -18.17
CA VAL A 46 -5.84 22.36 -17.73
C VAL A 46 -5.14 21.02 -17.97
N THR A 47 -4.50 20.84 -19.13
CA THR A 47 -3.74 19.62 -19.43
C THR A 47 -2.56 19.45 -18.47
N GLU A 48 -1.78 20.51 -18.23
CA GLU A 48 -0.67 20.48 -17.27
C GLU A 48 -1.15 20.13 -15.85
N ALA A 49 -2.27 20.71 -15.39
CA ALA A 49 -2.83 20.40 -14.08
C ALA A 49 -3.28 18.93 -13.98
N SER A 50 -3.88 18.38 -15.04
CA SER A 50 -4.27 16.97 -15.12
C SER A 50 -3.06 16.03 -15.06
N VAL A 51 -2.02 16.31 -15.86
CA VAL A 51 -0.76 15.54 -15.87
C VAL A 51 -0.12 15.56 -14.47
N ALA A 52 -0.08 16.72 -13.81
CA ALA A 52 0.48 16.86 -12.47
C ALA A 52 -0.29 16.03 -11.43
N LEU A 53 -1.63 16.09 -11.47
CA LEU A 53 -2.49 15.32 -10.57
C LEU A 53 -2.26 13.81 -10.75
N ARG A 54 -2.31 13.32 -11.99
CA ARG A 54 -2.12 11.89 -12.29
C ARG A 54 -0.72 11.39 -11.95
N ALA A 55 0.31 12.21 -12.17
CA ALA A 55 1.67 11.86 -11.78
C ALA A 55 1.83 11.73 -10.27
N GLN A 56 1.20 12.62 -9.50
CA GLN A 56 1.18 12.53 -8.04
C GLN A 56 0.37 11.31 -7.56
N GLU A 57 -0.82 11.08 -8.12
CA GLU A 57 -1.64 9.91 -7.80
C GLU A 57 -0.89 8.60 -8.07
N LEU A 58 -0.13 8.52 -9.17
CA LEU A 58 0.71 7.35 -9.46
C LEU A 58 1.80 7.18 -8.39
N ALA A 59 2.47 8.26 -8.00
CA ALA A 59 3.50 8.22 -6.96
C ALA A 59 2.93 7.76 -5.62
N ASP A 60 1.76 8.28 -5.23
CA ASP A 60 1.06 7.90 -4.00
C ASP A 60 0.58 6.44 -4.05
N LEU A 61 0.11 5.99 -5.22
CA LEU A 61 -0.33 4.62 -5.41
C LEU A 61 0.84 3.64 -5.32
N LEU A 62 2.01 3.97 -5.89
CA LEU A 62 3.24 3.18 -5.73
C LEU A 62 3.63 3.06 -4.25
N SER A 63 3.59 4.16 -3.50
CA SER A 63 3.83 4.16 -2.05
C SER A 63 2.83 3.30 -1.27
N SER A 64 1.55 3.36 -1.63
CA SER A 64 0.52 2.53 -1.00
C SER A 64 0.76 1.03 -1.23
N ARG A 65 1.28 0.65 -2.41
CA ARG A 65 1.61 -0.74 -2.74
C ARG A 65 2.80 -1.26 -1.94
N VAL A 66 3.78 -0.41 -1.65
CA VAL A 66 4.87 -0.77 -0.74
C VAL A 66 4.35 -1.05 0.67
N SER A 67 3.38 -0.27 1.14
CA SER A 67 2.75 -0.50 2.44
C SER A 67 2.13 -1.89 2.50
N LEU A 68 1.41 -2.29 1.44
CA LEU A 68 0.80 -3.63 1.31
C LEU A 68 1.85 -4.74 1.13
N ALA A 69 2.94 -4.46 0.41
CA ALA A 69 4.05 -5.39 0.28
C ALA A 69 4.77 -5.63 1.61
N GLY A 70 4.89 -4.60 2.44
CA GLY A 70 5.36 -4.68 3.82
C GLY A 70 4.55 -5.64 4.69
N LEU A 71 3.25 -5.74 4.44
CA LEU A 71 2.36 -6.72 5.09
C LEU A 71 2.55 -8.16 4.57
N GLY A 72 3.55 -8.39 3.71
CA GLY A 72 3.85 -9.72 3.20
C GLY A 72 3.05 -10.14 1.98
N THR A 73 2.33 -9.19 1.37
CA THR A 73 1.54 -9.45 0.18
C THR A 73 2.42 -9.24 -1.05
N ILE A 74 2.54 -10.26 -1.91
CA ILE A 74 3.06 -10.01 -3.26
C ILE A 74 2.02 -9.11 -3.92
N THR A 75 2.39 -7.87 -4.16
CA THR A 75 1.53 -6.94 -4.88
C THR A 75 2.17 -6.63 -6.21
N TYR A 76 1.34 -6.42 -7.22
CA TYR A 76 1.77 -5.93 -8.51
C TYR A 76 1.01 -4.67 -8.88
N LEU A 77 1.61 -3.88 -9.75
CA LEU A 77 0.96 -2.74 -10.37
C LEU A 77 1.25 -2.75 -11.85
N ASP A 78 0.21 -2.60 -12.66
CA ASP A 78 0.37 -2.32 -14.08
C ASP A 78 0.62 -0.83 -14.26
N LEU A 79 1.84 -0.46 -14.67
CA LEU A 79 2.17 0.93 -14.92
C LEU A 79 1.46 1.41 -16.19
N PRO A 80 0.83 2.60 -16.20
CA PRO A 80 0.25 3.14 -17.42
C PRO A 80 1.33 3.35 -18.48
N ARG A 81 0.98 3.30 -19.77
CA ARG A 81 1.95 3.55 -20.85
C ARG A 81 2.36 5.02 -20.93
N THR A 82 1.41 5.91 -20.65
CA THR A 82 1.57 7.37 -20.65
C THR A 82 0.73 7.98 -19.52
N ILE A 83 1.06 9.20 -19.11
CA ILE A 83 0.25 9.99 -18.18
C ILE A 83 -0.42 11.09 -18.99
N GLU A 84 -1.73 10.96 -19.24
CA GLU A 84 -2.50 11.92 -20.06
C GLU A 84 -1.88 12.20 -21.44
N GLY A 85 -1.22 11.18 -22.02
CA GLY A 85 -0.53 11.28 -23.31
C GLY A 85 0.96 11.66 -23.24
N GLU A 86 1.47 12.03 -22.06
CA GLU A 86 2.88 12.38 -21.86
C GLU A 86 3.73 11.16 -21.47
N GLU A 87 4.96 11.11 -21.99
CA GLU A 87 5.98 10.14 -21.62
C GLU A 87 6.50 10.43 -20.22
N TYR A 88 6.80 9.37 -19.47
CA TYR A 88 7.29 9.48 -18.10
C TYR A 88 8.25 8.34 -17.77
N MET A 89 8.92 8.43 -16.62
CA MET A 89 9.73 7.36 -16.06
C MET A 89 9.49 7.29 -14.55
N VAL A 90 9.61 6.09 -13.98
CA VAL A 90 9.55 5.89 -12.54
C VAL A 90 10.90 5.38 -12.03
N GLU A 91 11.40 6.01 -10.97
CA GLU A 91 12.58 5.55 -10.25
C GLU A 91 12.21 5.28 -8.79
N ALA A 92 12.56 4.12 -8.28
CA ALA A 92 12.56 3.83 -6.85
C ALA A 92 13.93 4.26 -6.27
N LYS A 93 13.92 5.07 -5.21
CA LYS A 93 15.13 5.55 -4.53
C LYS A 93 14.95 5.47 -3.04
N ASN A 94 15.78 4.71 -2.33
CA ASN A 94 15.90 4.59 -0.86
C ASN A 94 14.60 4.53 -0.05
N ASN A 95 13.77 5.56 -0.07
CA ASN A 95 12.50 5.69 0.65
C ASN A 95 11.42 6.47 -0.13
N PHE A 96 11.55 6.67 -1.44
CA PHE A 96 10.52 7.31 -2.26
C PHE A 96 10.49 6.80 -3.70
N PHE A 97 9.34 6.94 -4.34
CA PHE A 97 9.22 6.84 -5.80
C PHE A 97 9.27 8.24 -6.41
N ALA A 98 10.04 8.38 -7.48
CA ALA A 98 10.08 9.57 -8.31
C ALA A 98 9.43 9.27 -9.66
N VAL A 99 8.32 9.94 -9.95
CA VAL A 99 7.67 9.93 -11.25
C VAL A 99 8.14 11.19 -11.99
N ARG A 100 8.95 11.02 -13.04
CA ARG A 100 9.47 12.12 -13.84
C ARG A 100 8.78 12.18 -15.20
N ILE A 101 8.27 13.35 -15.55
CA ILE A 101 7.68 13.59 -16.88
C ILE A 101 8.80 13.89 -17.87
N LEU A 102 8.78 13.24 -19.04
CA LEU A 102 9.82 13.33 -20.06
C LEU A 102 9.40 14.23 -21.25
N SER A 103 8.10 14.33 -21.54
CA SER A 103 7.58 15.14 -22.65
C SER A 103 6.58 16.21 -22.19
N GLY A 104 6.24 17.14 -23.09
CA GLY A 104 5.18 18.12 -22.87
C GLY A 104 5.54 19.32 -21.99
N GLY A 105 4.51 20.07 -21.58
CA GLY A 105 4.65 21.32 -20.82
C GLY A 105 5.28 21.16 -19.43
N LEU A 106 5.26 19.94 -18.88
CA LEU A 106 5.85 19.60 -17.58
C LEU A 106 7.13 18.75 -17.68
N SER A 107 7.74 18.64 -18.86
CA SER A 107 8.98 17.90 -19.05
C SER A 107 10.06 18.31 -18.03
N GLY A 108 10.68 17.32 -17.40
CA GLY A 108 11.68 17.48 -16.35
C GLY A 108 11.12 17.62 -14.93
N ARG A 109 9.80 17.81 -14.75
CA ARG A 109 9.19 17.82 -13.41
C ARG A 109 9.18 16.42 -12.79
N GLU A 110 9.37 16.41 -11.47
CA GLU A 110 9.40 15.21 -10.65
C GLU A 110 8.32 15.28 -9.58
N PHE A 111 7.52 14.22 -9.49
CA PHE A 111 6.49 14.01 -8.49
C PHE A 111 6.91 12.87 -7.57
N ARG A 112 6.73 13.03 -6.26
CA ARG A 112 7.31 12.13 -5.26
C ARG A 112 6.24 11.50 -4.39
N GLY A 113 6.34 10.19 -4.23
CA GLY A 113 5.57 9.40 -3.28
C GLY A 113 6.50 8.87 -2.21
N GLN A 114 6.29 9.24 -0.96
CA GLN A 114 7.11 8.76 0.15
C GLN A 114 6.73 7.31 0.47
N SER A 115 7.72 6.43 0.55
CA SER A 115 7.52 5.03 0.95
C SER A 115 7.70 4.89 2.46
N PRO A 116 6.82 4.13 3.16
CA PRO A 116 6.99 3.85 4.58
C PRO A 116 8.12 2.85 4.86
N LEU A 117 8.55 2.08 3.85
CA LEU A 117 9.64 1.11 3.95
C LEU A 117 10.80 1.46 3.02
N PRO A 118 12.03 1.03 3.34
CA PRO A 118 13.16 1.20 2.45
C PRO A 118 12.90 0.50 1.11
N LEU A 119 13.29 1.16 0.02
CA LEU A 119 13.17 0.71 -1.35
C LEU A 119 14.55 0.39 -1.92
N HIS A 120 14.68 -0.77 -2.56
CA HIS A 120 15.85 -1.06 -3.38
C HIS A 120 15.84 -0.18 -4.63
N PRO A 121 16.95 0.50 -4.96
CA PRO A 121 17.03 1.35 -6.14
C PRO A 121 16.70 0.58 -7.42
N SER A 122 15.76 1.10 -8.20
CA SER A 122 15.27 0.44 -9.42
C SER A 122 14.70 1.47 -10.40
N SER A 123 14.88 1.23 -11.69
CA SER A 123 14.25 2.02 -12.76
C SER A 123 13.16 1.16 -13.40
N LEU A 124 11.94 1.71 -13.47
CA LEU A 124 10.75 0.98 -13.90
C LEU A 124 10.26 1.56 -15.22
N ARG A 125 9.92 0.68 -16.16
CA ARG A 125 9.49 1.07 -17.50
C ARG A 125 7.99 1.33 -17.53
N PRO A 126 7.51 2.43 -18.15
CA PRO A 126 6.09 2.61 -18.40
C PRO A 126 5.49 1.42 -19.18
N GLY A 127 4.23 1.10 -18.90
CA GLY A 127 3.53 0.01 -19.57
C GLY A 127 3.93 -1.40 -19.12
N SER A 128 4.87 -1.55 -18.19
CA SER A 128 5.22 -2.85 -17.62
C SER A 128 4.44 -3.14 -16.34
N ARG A 129 4.25 -4.43 -16.06
CA ARG A 129 3.86 -4.88 -14.73
C ARG A 129 5.07 -4.83 -13.81
N ILE A 130 4.91 -4.21 -12.65
CA ILE A 130 5.93 -4.17 -11.61
C ILE A 130 5.45 -4.98 -10.41
N TYR A 131 6.37 -5.70 -9.77
CA TYR A 131 6.13 -6.53 -8.60
C TYR A 131 6.85 -5.92 -7.40
N PHE A 132 6.15 -5.86 -6.28
CA PHE A 132 6.67 -5.40 -5.00
C PHE A 132 6.92 -6.61 -4.12
N CYS A 133 8.18 -6.87 -3.83
CA CYS A 133 8.63 -8.05 -3.12
C CYS A 133 9.21 -7.64 -1.76
N PRO A 134 8.63 -8.08 -0.64
CA PRO A 134 9.21 -7.84 0.67
C PRO A 134 10.54 -8.59 0.80
N THR A 135 11.54 -7.90 1.36
CA THR A 135 12.88 -8.40 1.66
C THR A 135 13.20 -8.13 3.13
N SER A 136 14.25 -8.76 3.65
CA SER A 136 14.72 -8.50 5.03
C SER A 136 15.17 -7.05 5.30
N GLN A 137 15.37 -6.24 4.25
CA GLN A 137 15.84 -4.86 4.35
C GLN A 137 14.85 -3.82 3.80
N GLY A 138 13.61 -4.21 3.47
CA GLY A 138 12.62 -3.32 2.86
C GLY A 138 11.88 -3.99 1.70
N VAL A 139 11.57 -3.26 0.64
CA VAL A 139 10.84 -3.77 -0.52
C VAL A 139 11.66 -3.62 -1.80
N ALA A 140 11.84 -4.73 -2.51
CA ALA A 140 12.42 -4.77 -3.83
C ALA A 140 11.32 -4.59 -4.89
N VAL A 141 11.56 -3.73 -5.89
CA VAL A 141 10.63 -3.48 -6.99
C VAL A 141 11.23 -3.98 -8.29
N SER A 142 10.60 -4.99 -8.88
CA SER A 142 11.10 -5.69 -10.06
C SER A 142 10.08 -5.70 -11.19
N SER A 143 10.57 -5.69 -12.43
CA SER A 143 9.72 -5.91 -13.63
C SER A 143 9.46 -7.39 -13.89
N GLU A 144 10.16 -8.27 -13.19
CA GLU A 144 9.98 -9.71 -13.23
C GLU A 144 9.42 -10.20 -11.88
N PRO A 145 8.53 -11.21 -11.88
CA PRO A 145 8.13 -11.85 -10.64
C PRO A 145 9.39 -12.45 -10.01
N VAL A 146 9.83 -11.88 -8.88
CA VAL A 146 10.95 -12.46 -8.13
C VAL A 146 10.41 -13.70 -7.43
N LEU A 147 10.54 -14.82 -8.13
CA LEU A 147 10.26 -16.15 -7.61
C LEU A 147 11.42 -16.55 -6.69
N GLU A 148 11.69 -15.80 -5.62
CA GLU A 148 12.74 -16.18 -4.67
C GLU A 148 12.32 -17.49 -3.98
N ASN A 149 12.89 -18.61 -4.46
CA ASN A 149 12.92 -19.96 -3.88
C ASN A 149 11.78 -20.25 -2.88
N LEU A 150 10.61 -20.52 -3.45
CA LEU A 150 9.30 -20.55 -2.80
C LEU A 150 9.07 -21.66 -1.75
N LEU A 151 10.05 -22.48 -1.38
CA LEU A 151 9.82 -23.69 -0.55
C LEU A 151 10.72 -23.84 0.69
N HIS A 152 11.65 -22.93 0.95
CA HIS A 152 12.53 -23.07 2.11
C HIS A 152 12.26 -21.96 3.12
N LEU A 153 11.21 -22.15 3.93
CA LEU A 153 11.20 -21.53 5.26
C LEU A 153 12.49 -21.96 5.95
N LYS A 154 13.25 -20.99 6.43
CA LYS A 154 14.42 -21.29 7.27
C LYS A 154 13.91 -22.18 8.41
N PRO A 155 14.44 -23.41 8.56
CA PRO A 155 14.01 -24.25 9.68
C PRO A 155 14.33 -23.51 10.99
N PRO A 156 13.44 -23.60 11.99
CA PRO A 156 13.71 -23.01 13.30
C PRO A 156 15.04 -23.55 13.85
N SER A 157 15.76 -22.72 14.60
CA SER A 157 16.91 -23.19 15.39
C SER A 157 16.49 -24.32 16.33
N GLU A 158 17.43 -25.17 16.75
CA GLU A 158 17.13 -26.33 17.61
C GLU A 158 16.41 -25.95 18.91
N THR A 159 16.80 -24.81 19.48
CA THR A 159 16.24 -24.28 20.74
C THR A 159 15.43 -23.02 20.46
N PRO A 160 14.19 -22.92 20.99
CA PRO A 160 13.38 -21.71 20.91
C PRO A 160 13.98 -20.56 21.73
N PRO A 161 13.88 -19.31 21.25
CA PRO A 161 14.24 -18.13 22.03
C PRO A 161 13.20 -17.81 23.09
N GLN A 162 13.50 -16.87 23.97
CA GLN A 162 12.64 -16.52 25.12
C GLN A 162 11.22 -16.09 24.71
N PHE A 163 11.06 -15.46 23.55
CA PHE A 163 9.75 -15.03 23.06
C PHE A 163 8.79 -16.20 22.84
N TYR A 164 9.29 -17.37 22.41
CA TYR A 164 8.47 -18.57 22.23
C TYR A 164 7.79 -18.99 23.55
N PHE A 165 8.58 -19.11 24.62
CA PHE A 165 8.08 -19.47 25.95
C PHE A 165 7.20 -18.38 26.55
N PHE A 166 7.54 -17.12 26.31
CA PHE A 166 6.74 -15.98 26.71
C PHE A 166 5.35 -16.01 26.06
N ALA A 167 5.28 -16.23 24.75
CA ALA A 167 4.03 -16.27 24.00
C ALA A 167 3.09 -17.41 24.46
N LYS A 168 3.63 -18.51 24.99
CA LYS A 168 2.81 -19.57 25.62
C LYS A 168 2.22 -19.14 26.96
N LYS A 169 2.93 -18.31 27.73
CA LYS A 169 2.48 -17.84 29.05
C LYS A 169 1.57 -16.61 28.96
N ARG A 170 1.81 -15.74 27.97
CA ARG A 170 1.15 -14.44 27.78
C ARG A 170 0.74 -14.26 26.31
N PRO A 171 -0.15 -15.11 25.76
CA PRO A 171 -0.46 -15.09 24.34
C PRO A 171 -1.08 -13.77 23.88
N GLU A 172 -1.86 -13.09 24.72
CA GLU A 172 -2.45 -11.78 24.38
C GLU A 172 -1.39 -10.71 24.15
N VAL A 173 -0.41 -10.64 25.04
CA VAL A 173 0.68 -9.66 24.97
C VAL A 173 1.58 -9.99 23.79
N ALA A 174 1.87 -11.27 23.56
CA ALA A 174 2.65 -11.71 22.41
C ALA A 174 1.94 -11.41 21.08
N ALA A 175 0.63 -11.63 20.97
CA ALA A 175 -0.14 -11.25 19.78
C ALA A 175 -0.12 -9.73 19.53
N GLY A 176 -0.23 -8.92 20.59
CA GLY A 176 -0.03 -7.47 20.51
C GLY A 176 1.40 -7.09 20.10
N ALA A 177 2.40 -7.83 20.57
CA ALA A 177 3.79 -7.59 20.18
C ALA A 177 4.02 -7.88 18.69
N LEU A 178 3.41 -8.96 18.16
CA LEU A 178 3.39 -9.24 16.72
C LEU A 178 2.68 -8.14 15.93
N TRP A 179 1.61 -7.54 16.48
CA TRP A 179 0.97 -6.37 15.86
C TRP A 179 1.93 -5.19 15.76
N CYS A 180 2.59 -4.83 16.86
CA CYS A 180 3.55 -3.73 16.85
C CYS A 180 4.70 -3.98 15.86
N TRP A 181 5.24 -5.19 15.87
CA TRP A 181 6.34 -5.56 14.98
C TRP A 181 5.95 -5.53 13.50
N TYR A 182 4.86 -6.20 13.11
CA TYR A 182 4.53 -6.39 11.69
C TYR A 182 3.58 -5.35 11.10
N MET A 183 2.68 -4.78 11.91
CA MET A 183 1.67 -3.82 11.43
C MET A 183 2.08 -2.38 11.71
N TYR A 184 2.77 -2.14 12.83
CA TYR A 184 3.25 -0.81 13.20
C TYR A 184 4.72 -0.58 12.83
N GLY A 185 5.50 -1.64 12.59
CA GLY A 185 6.89 -1.57 12.14
C GLY A 185 7.91 -1.28 13.24
N GLU A 186 7.52 -1.42 14.51
CA GLU A 186 8.36 -1.08 15.66
C GLU A 186 8.38 -2.21 16.68
N GLU A 187 9.54 -2.46 17.28
CA GLU A 187 9.69 -3.51 18.29
C GLU A 187 9.25 -3.01 19.67
N PRO A 188 8.29 -3.68 20.33
CA PRO A 188 7.96 -3.39 21.72
C PRO A 188 9.08 -3.89 22.64
N VAL A 189 9.45 -3.07 23.63
CA VAL A 189 10.58 -3.36 24.54
C VAL A 189 10.14 -3.80 25.93
N ARG A 190 8.97 -3.36 26.39
CA ARG A 190 8.42 -3.64 27.71
C ARG A 190 6.91 -3.80 27.65
N TYR A 191 6.33 -4.43 28.66
CA TYR A 191 4.88 -4.59 28.77
C TYR A 191 4.38 -4.51 30.21
N GLY A 192 3.13 -4.12 30.40
CA GLY A 192 2.42 -4.14 31.68
C GLY A 192 0.94 -4.38 31.46
N GLY A 193 0.42 -5.52 31.94
CA GLY A 193 -0.93 -5.95 31.58
C GLY A 193 -1.06 -6.16 30.06
N ARG A 194 -1.94 -5.40 29.41
CA ARG A 194 -2.12 -5.37 27.93
C ARG A 194 -1.53 -4.11 27.27
N VAL A 195 -0.68 -3.38 27.98
CA VAL A 195 0.00 -2.19 27.48
C VAL A 195 1.43 -2.55 27.08
N LEU A 196 1.85 -2.11 25.90
CA LEU A 196 3.18 -2.30 25.33
C LEU A 196 3.91 -0.96 25.29
N GLN A 197 5.20 -0.96 25.61
CA GLN A 197 6.08 0.19 25.40
C GLN A 197 6.75 0.09 24.04
N VAL A 198 6.48 1.04 23.16
CA VAL A 198 6.98 1.09 21.78
C VAL A 198 7.52 2.51 21.53
N ASN A 199 8.80 2.61 21.19
CA ASN A 199 9.47 3.88 20.89
C ASN A 199 9.17 5.00 21.93
N GLY A 200 9.27 4.67 23.22
CA GLY A 200 9.00 5.59 24.33
C GLY A 200 7.53 5.86 24.64
N SER A 201 6.60 5.44 23.77
CA SER A 201 5.15 5.57 23.97
C SER A 201 4.56 4.30 24.56
N PHE A 202 3.39 4.43 25.20
CA PHE A 202 2.65 3.32 25.77
C PHE A 202 1.35 3.08 25.00
N LEU A 203 1.19 1.85 24.54
CA LEU A 203 0.15 1.44 23.62
C LEU A 203 -0.66 0.29 24.21
N GLU A 204 -1.93 0.51 24.50
CA GLU A 204 -2.86 -0.54 24.88
C GLU A 204 -3.32 -1.35 23.66
N ILE A 205 -3.33 -2.66 23.80
CA ILE A 205 -3.77 -3.59 22.76
C ILE A 205 -5.30 -3.52 22.61
N VAL A 206 -5.77 -3.17 21.42
CA VAL A 206 -7.20 -3.18 21.06
C VAL A 206 -7.52 -4.44 20.26
N ALA A 207 -8.51 -5.19 20.73
CA ALA A 207 -8.86 -6.47 20.13
C ALA A 207 -10.37 -6.73 20.18
N SER A 208 -10.83 -7.57 19.26
CA SER A 208 -12.22 -8.04 19.16
C SER A 208 -12.28 -9.54 19.39
N GLU A 209 -13.27 -10.01 20.14
CA GLU A 209 -13.58 -11.44 20.23
C GLU A 209 -14.37 -11.89 18.99
N GLU A 210 -14.00 -13.04 18.45
CA GLU A 210 -14.70 -13.72 17.38
C GLU A 210 -14.96 -15.18 17.80
N SER A 211 -16.11 -15.71 17.40
CA SER A 211 -16.46 -17.11 17.61
C SER A 211 -17.07 -17.67 16.32
N ASN A 212 -16.18 -18.11 15.43
CA ASN A 212 -16.54 -18.78 14.19
C ASN A 212 -15.96 -20.19 14.29
N GLY A 213 -16.62 -21.08 15.04
CA GLY A 213 -16.18 -22.46 15.35
C GLY A 213 -14.93 -22.60 16.24
N VAL A 214 -14.08 -21.58 16.32
CA VAL A 214 -13.03 -21.43 17.33
C VAL A 214 -13.15 -20.06 18.00
N SER A 215 -12.87 -19.98 19.29
CA SER A 215 -12.82 -18.70 19.99
C SER A 215 -11.48 -18.02 19.68
N ALA A 216 -11.54 -16.81 19.13
CA ALA A 216 -10.38 -16.02 18.78
C ALA A 216 -10.46 -14.61 19.37
N TRP A 217 -9.34 -14.15 19.93
CA TRP A 217 -9.14 -12.76 20.36
C TRP A 217 -8.23 -12.08 19.33
N VAL A 218 -8.83 -11.31 18.43
CA VAL A 218 -8.18 -10.78 17.22
C VAL A 218 -7.72 -9.36 17.46
N ILE A 219 -6.43 -9.09 17.29
CA ILE A 219 -5.88 -7.74 17.46
C ILE A 219 -6.33 -6.88 16.27
N ARG A 220 -6.88 -5.71 16.56
CA ARG A 220 -7.38 -4.74 15.58
C ARG A 220 -6.54 -3.48 15.52
N GLY A 221 -5.74 -3.24 16.53
CA GLY A 221 -4.98 -2.02 16.65
C GLY A 221 -4.34 -1.87 18.02
N THR A 222 -3.77 -0.71 18.21
CA THR A 222 -3.29 -0.20 19.48
C THR A 222 -3.79 1.22 19.67
N GLN A 223 -3.93 1.63 20.93
CA GLN A 223 -4.29 3.01 21.27
C GLN A 223 -3.37 3.55 22.35
N LEU A 224 -3.19 4.87 22.37
CA LEU A 224 -2.33 5.51 23.37
C LEU A 224 -2.92 5.32 24.77
N ALA A 225 -2.08 4.94 25.72
CA ALA A 225 -2.51 4.61 27.08
C ALA A 225 -1.53 5.15 28.11
N GLU A 226 -2.01 5.30 29.34
CA GLU A 226 -1.15 5.52 30.50
C GLU A 226 -0.79 4.18 31.14
N VAL A 227 0.42 4.09 31.71
CA VAL A 227 0.87 2.87 32.40
C VAL A 227 0.43 2.92 33.85
N THR A 228 -0.46 1.99 34.21
CA THR A 228 -0.90 1.79 35.60
C THR A 228 -0.32 0.51 36.22
N ALA A 229 0.30 -0.36 35.41
CA ALA A 229 0.86 -1.63 35.84
C ALA A 229 2.40 -1.59 35.93
N SER A 230 2.97 -2.51 36.72
CA SER A 230 4.43 -2.74 36.72
C SER A 230 4.88 -3.19 35.33
N LEU A 231 5.97 -2.59 34.84
CA LEU A 231 6.52 -2.88 33.52
C LEU A 231 7.60 -3.96 33.60
N GLU A 232 7.38 -5.03 32.86
CA GLU A 232 8.32 -6.13 32.65
C GLU A 232 9.01 -6.01 31.28
N ASN A 233 10.18 -6.61 31.12
CA ASN A 233 10.87 -6.66 29.83
C ASN A 233 10.15 -7.63 28.89
N LEU A 234 9.98 -7.22 27.64
CA LEU A 234 9.39 -8.06 26.61
C LEU A 234 10.51 -8.74 25.80
N PRO A 235 10.52 -10.08 25.66
CA PRO A 235 11.50 -10.77 24.83
C PRO A 235 11.39 -10.38 23.35
N SER A 236 12.51 -10.34 22.63
CA SER A 236 12.55 -9.82 21.25
C SER A 236 11.73 -10.65 20.27
N VAL A 237 10.87 -9.98 19.50
CA VAL A 237 10.14 -10.58 18.36
C VAL A 237 11.11 -10.79 17.20
N ALA A 238 11.99 -9.81 16.97
CA ALA A 238 12.97 -9.86 15.89
C ALA A 238 13.95 -11.04 16.03
N GLU A 239 14.41 -11.33 17.25
CA GLU A 239 15.22 -12.51 17.55
C GLU A 239 14.46 -13.81 17.23
N ALA A 240 13.18 -13.87 17.60
CA ALA A 240 12.33 -15.03 17.35
C ALA A 240 12.05 -15.27 15.85
N GLU A 241 11.85 -14.21 15.09
CA GLU A 241 11.74 -14.29 13.63
C GLU A 241 13.07 -14.72 12.98
N ASN A 242 14.19 -14.10 13.35
CA ASN A 242 15.51 -14.38 12.78
C ASN A 242 15.98 -15.83 13.03
N SER A 243 15.52 -16.42 14.13
CA SER A 243 15.77 -17.82 14.50
C SER A 243 14.72 -18.80 13.93
N GLY A 244 13.72 -18.31 13.20
CA GLY A 244 12.69 -19.14 12.55
C GLY A 244 11.55 -19.59 13.47
N TRP A 245 11.46 -19.05 14.69
CA TRP A 245 10.47 -19.39 15.70
C TRP A 245 9.21 -18.51 15.66
N VAL A 246 9.23 -17.42 14.90
CA VAL A 246 8.04 -16.63 14.53
C VAL A 246 7.93 -16.60 13.03
N ARG A 247 6.76 -16.97 12.51
CA ARG A 247 6.41 -16.84 11.10
C ARG A 247 5.88 -15.43 10.86
N SER A 248 6.43 -14.74 9.88
CA SER A 248 5.87 -13.48 9.42
C SER A 248 4.53 -13.67 8.71
N PRO A 249 3.70 -12.61 8.60
CA PRO A 249 2.48 -12.64 7.80
C PRO A 249 2.73 -13.13 6.36
N SER A 250 3.85 -12.71 5.76
CA SER A 250 4.25 -13.14 4.42
C SER A 250 4.53 -14.64 4.32
N GLN A 251 5.17 -15.22 5.35
CA GLN A 251 5.46 -16.64 5.42
C GLN A 251 4.18 -17.45 5.62
N CYS A 252 3.27 -16.95 6.48
CA CYS A 252 1.96 -17.54 6.71
C CYS A 252 1.12 -17.58 5.41
N LEU A 253 0.96 -16.46 4.72
CA LEU A 253 0.21 -16.41 3.46
C LEU A 253 0.82 -17.29 2.38
N ARG A 254 2.15 -17.37 2.32
CA ARG A 254 2.88 -18.27 1.40
C ARG A 254 2.60 -19.73 1.69
N GLU A 255 2.68 -20.16 2.95
CA GLU A 255 2.33 -21.53 3.35
C GLU A 255 0.87 -21.87 3.04
N LEU A 256 -0.05 -20.92 3.26
CA LEU A 256 -1.46 -21.12 2.94
C LEU A 256 -1.68 -21.24 1.42
N ARG A 257 -1.05 -20.38 0.61
CA ARG A 257 -1.20 -20.44 -0.87
C ARG A 257 -0.51 -21.64 -1.51
N ALA A 258 0.50 -22.21 -0.86
CA ALA A 258 1.15 -23.43 -1.33
C ALA A 258 0.29 -24.69 -1.13
N ARG A 259 -0.85 -24.58 -0.45
CA ARG A 259 -1.77 -25.68 -0.15
C ARG A 259 -3.03 -25.59 -1.00
N GLU A 260 -3.57 -26.73 -1.36
CA GLU A 260 -4.92 -26.81 -1.93
C GLU A 260 -5.96 -26.74 -0.80
N TRP A 261 -6.88 -25.78 -0.91
CA TRP A 261 -8.01 -25.66 0.00
C TRP A 261 -9.29 -25.98 -0.74
N ARG A 262 -10.18 -26.71 -0.06
CA ARG A 262 -11.50 -27.05 -0.59
C ARG A 262 -12.57 -26.62 0.39
N ASP A 263 -13.67 -26.07 -0.11
CA ASP A 263 -14.81 -25.74 0.75
C ASP A 263 -15.65 -26.98 1.10
N LYS A 264 -16.79 -26.76 1.78
CA LYS A 264 -17.72 -27.84 2.17
C LYS A 264 -18.36 -28.55 0.96
N GLU A 265 -18.39 -27.91 -0.20
CA GLU A 265 -18.91 -28.44 -1.46
C GLU A 265 -17.80 -29.06 -2.33
N ASN A 266 -16.58 -29.17 -1.80
CA ASN A 266 -15.39 -29.72 -2.45
C ASN A 266 -14.86 -28.85 -3.62
N VAL A 267 -15.28 -27.58 -3.68
CA VAL A 267 -14.81 -26.59 -4.66
C VAL A 267 -13.45 -26.09 -4.23
N LEU A 268 -12.52 -25.98 -5.18
CA LEU A 268 -11.18 -25.43 -4.92
C LEU A 268 -11.31 -23.95 -4.55
N VAL A 269 -10.72 -23.56 -3.43
CA VAL A 269 -10.67 -22.19 -2.94
C VAL A 269 -9.23 -21.72 -2.93
N GLU A 270 -8.96 -20.66 -3.68
CA GLU A 270 -7.66 -19.99 -3.66
C GLU A 270 -7.63 -18.93 -2.57
N VAL A 271 -6.49 -18.82 -1.88
CA VAL A 271 -6.25 -17.73 -0.92
C VAL A 271 -5.81 -16.49 -1.69
N PRO A 272 -6.66 -15.45 -1.80
CA PRO A 272 -6.38 -14.34 -2.69
C PRO A 272 -5.22 -13.49 -2.15
N GLU A 273 -4.64 -12.68 -3.04
CA GLU A 273 -3.54 -11.77 -2.69
C GLU A 273 -3.93 -10.79 -1.58
N ASN A 274 -5.15 -10.25 -1.64
CA ASN A 274 -5.68 -9.26 -0.70
C ASN A 274 -6.30 -9.86 0.58
N ALA A 275 -5.98 -11.10 0.94
CA ALA A 275 -6.46 -11.71 2.18
C ALA A 275 -5.98 -10.91 3.40
N LEU A 276 -6.90 -10.58 4.30
CA LEU A 276 -6.61 -9.83 5.51
C LEU A 276 -5.95 -10.74 6.54
N ILE A 277 -4.72 -10.44 6.94
CA ILE A 277 -3.96 -11.17 7.96
C ILE A 277 -3.77 -10.33 9.22
N LEU A 278 -4.19 -10.84 10.38
CA LEU A 278 -4.07 -10.14 11.66
C LEU A 278 -3.56 -11.10 12.75
N PRO A 279 -2.72 -10.64 13.68
CA PRO A 279 -2.33 -11.46 14.82
C PRO A 279 -3.54 -11.66 15.75
N CYS A 280 -3.62 -12.83 16.35
CA CYS A 280 -4.71 -13.19 17.25
C CYS A 280 -4.27 -14.23 18.26
N VAL A 281 -5.12 -14.45 19.26
CA VAL A 281 -5.03 -15.58 20.17
C VAL A 281 -6.20 -16.51 19.92
N VAL A 282 -5.92 -17.75 19.55
CA VAL A 282 -6.93 -18.79 19.41
C VAL A 282 -6.99 -19.58 20.70
N SER A 283 -8.21 -19.74 21.23
CA SER A 283 -8.48 -20.56 22.40
C SER A 283 -9.11 -21.88 21.98
N THR A 284 -8.48 -22.98 22.40
CA THR A 284 -8.91 -24.35 22.14
C THR A 284 -9.07 -25.11 23.45
N GLN A 285 -9.49 -26.37 23.39
CA GLN A 285 -9.57 -27.23 24.58
C GLN A 285 -8.20 -27.51 25.21
N THR A 286 -7.12 -27.47 24.43
CA THR A 286 -5.77 -27.81 24.90
C THR A 286 -4.95 -26.59 25.32
N GLY A 287 -5.44 -25.38 25.06
CA GLY A 287 -4.74 -24.16 25.44
C GLY A 287 -5.04 -22.97 24.55
N ARG A 288 -4.28 -21.91 24.77
CA ARG A 288 -4.37 -20.63 24.06
C ARG A 288 -3.08 -20.40 23.30
N PHE A 289 -3.20 -20.09 22.01
CA PHE A 289 -2.08 -20.05 21.09
C PHE A 289 -2.07 -18.76 20.28
N VAL A 290 -0.89 -18.20 20.07
CA VAL A 290 -0.72 -17.07 19.16
C VAL A 290 -0.81 -17.57 17.72
N ALA A 291 -1.66 -16.94 16.93
CA ALA A 291 -1.96 -17.34 15.57
C ALA A 291 -2.12 -16.12 14.66
N TRP A 292 -2.03 -16.36 13.35
CA TRP A 292 -2.45 -15.46 12.30
C TRP A 292 -3.88 -15.80 11.89
N ARG A 293 -4.77 -14.83 11.99
CA ARG A 293 -6.11 -14.89 11.39
C ARG A 293 -6.02 -14.39 9.96
N VAL A 294 -6.28 -15.25 8.99
CA VAL A 294 -6.34 -14.93 7.56
C VAL A 294 -7.78 -15.01 7.09
N ALA A 295 -8.32 -13.91 6.56
CA ALA A 295 -9.71 -13.83 6.12
C ALA A 295 -9.89 -13.17 4.76
N TRP A 296 -10.80 -13.73 3.95
CA TRP A 296 -11.21 -13.18 2.66
C TRP A 296 -12.62 -13.67 2.34
N GLY A 297 -13.47 -12.77 1.83
CA GLY A 297 -14.89 -13.08 1.63
C GLY A 297 -15.51 -13.70 2.89
N GLU A 298 -16.09 -14.88 2.73
CA GLU A 298 -16.74 -15.66 3.79
C GLU A 298 -15.80 -16.67 4.49
N HIS A 299 -14.52 -16.70 4.13
CA HIS A 299 -13.54 -17.67 4.60
C HIS A 299 -12.65 -17.08 5.69
N THR A 300 -12.32 -17.91 6.67
CA THR A 300 -11.34 -17.58 7.71
C THR A 300 -10.51 -18.82 8.03
N ILE A 301 -9.20 -18.63 8.12
CA ILE A 301 -8.22 -19.62 8.55
C ILE A 301 -7.44 -19.03 9.71
N TYR A 302 -7.21 -19.82 10.75
CA TYR A 302 -6.28 -19.51 11.81
C TYR A 302 -5.06 -20.43 11.68
N MET A 303 -3.88 -19.84 11.54
CA MET A 303 -2.62 -20.56 11.39
C MET A 303 -1.68 -20.21 12.54
N GLY A 304 -1.00 -21.22 13.12
CA GLY A 304 -0.04 -20.98 14.20
C GLY A 304 1.06 -19.99 13.80
N ALA A 305 1.24 -18.92 14.57
CA ALA A 305 2.26 -17.91 14.32
C ALA A 305 3.68 -18.42 14.63
N MET A 306 3.79 -19.50 15.40
CA MET A 306 5.06 -20.12 15.79
C MET A 306 5.00 -21.62 15.46
N PRO A 307 6.12 -22.25 15.04
CA PRO A 307 6.19 -23.69 14.91
C PRO A 307 6.14 -24.36 16.29
N TRP A 308 5.71 -25.62 16.33
CA TRP A 308 5.74 -26.41 17.56
C TRP A 308 7.16 -26.93 17.82
N TRP A 309 7.63 -26.84 19.07
CA TRP A 309 8.91 -27.41 19.46
C TRP A 309 8.75 -28.91 19.74
N TRP A 310 9.55 -29.75 19.09
CA TRP A 310 9.42 -31.20 19.20
C TRP A 310 9.76 -31.75 20.60
N ALA A 311 10.53 -30.99 21.40
CA ALA A 311 10.99 -31.40 22.72
C ALA A 311 10.02 -31.05 23.86
N GLU A 312 8.88 -30.41 23.56
CA GLU A 312 7.83 -30.16 24.55
C GLU A 312 6.71 -31.20 24.47
N GLU A 313 6.17 -31.57 25.63
CA GLU A 313 5.04 -32.51 25.74
C GLU A 313 3.68 -31.84 25.52
N ASN A 314 3.63 -30.51 25.58
CA ASN A 314 2.41 -29.74 25.43
C ASN A 314 2.07 -29.55 23.95
N ALA A 315 0.78 -29.67 23.60
CA ALA A 315 0.31 -29.49 22.22
C ALA A 315 0.72 -28.12 21.64
N GLY A 316 1.17 -28.13 20.39
CA GLY A 316 1.30 -26.95 19.55
C GLY A 316 0.12 -26.84 18.58
N PHE A 317 -0.33 -25.62 18.31
CA PHE A 317 -1.42 -25.40 17.35
C PHE A 317 -0.87 -25.08 15.97
N VAL A 318 -1.26 -25.86 14.97
CA VAL A 318 -0.68 -25.74 13.63
C VAL A 318 -1.68 -25.14 12.63
N TYR A 319 -2.97 -25.53 12.64
CA TYR A 319 -4.01 -24.93 11.76
C TYR A 319 -5.44 -25.15 12.27
N TRP A 320 -6.37 -24.23 11.97
CA TRP A 320 -7.81 -24.45 12.07
C TRP A 320 -8.61 -23.61 11.05
N SER A 321 -9.62 -24.22 10.43
CA SER A 321 -10.63 -23.55 9.61
C SER A 321 -11.97 -24.27 9.73
N GLU A 322 -13.07 -23.52 9.75
CA GLU A 322 -14.43 -24.08 9.84
C GLU A 322 -14.96 -24.55 8.48
N LYS A 323 -14.63 -23.80 7.44
CA LYS A 323 -15.26 -23.91 6.11
C LYS A 323 -14.34 -24.49 5.06
N LEU A 324 -13.03 -24.53 5.32
CA LEU A 324 -12.04 -25.04 4.39
C LEU A 324 -11.37 -26.29 4.95
N ARG A 325 -11.18 -27.28 4.07
CA ARG A 325 -10.42 -28.49 4.32
C ARG A 325 -9.17 -28.45 3.45
N LEU A 326 -8.09 -29.01 3.99
CA LEU A 326 -6.90 -29.28 3.20
C LEU A 326 -7.24 -30.40 2.20
N GLY A 327 -6.99 -30.14 0.91
CA GLY A 327 -7.21 -31.09 -0.19
C GLY A 327 -6.14 -32.16 -0.29
#